data_AF-A0A7V2UYW2-F1
#
_entry.id   AF-A0A7V2UYW2-F1
#
_cell.length_a   1.000
_cell.length_b   1.000
_cell.length_c   1.000
_cell.angle_alpha   90.00
_cell.angle_beta   90.00
_cell.angle_gamma   90.00
#
_symmetry.space_group_name_H-M   'P 1'
#
loop_
_entity.id
_entity.type
_entity.pdbx_description
1 polymer ?
#
loop_
_entity_poly.entity_id
_entity_poly.type
_entity_poly.pdbx_seq_one_letter_code
_entity_poly.pdbx_strand_id
1 'polypeptide(L)'
;MGITRNLFRRRVARGPAPPAPCPRCGTAVAHAEAFCPQCGTKLRPTARERVERIRRDVARRAQFTLRQKMVTGRVWILLASVLALVHCVQFLNAVVALDTRLAGIESELTDRDPAERDLLLRLFEDTHGVSWEAARRARTAAAVQQTAYLVLGIVYFGLSLWSARNAFPAALLALLIFLATAAVHVIVDVSGLLNPHALLIHVLMFAGLASAVSAAYRYRRLYAAPSSGVSAEGTAP
;
A
#
# COMPACT_ATOMS: atom_id res chain seq x y z
N MET A 1 5.75 -25.66 -38.04
CA MET A 1 7.09 -25.10 -38.35
C MET A 1 7.91 -25.09 -37.06
N GLY A 2 8.87 -26.02 -36.95
CA GLY A 2 9.65 -26.27 -35.76
C GLY A 2 11.03 -25.60 -35.81
N ILE A 3 11.48 -25.09 -34.67
CA ILE A 3 12.86 -24.61 -34.46
C ILE A 3 13.37 -25.23 -33.17
N THR A 4 13.84 -26.47 -33.27
CA THR A 4 14.67 -27.13 -32.26
C THR A 4 16.10 -26.63 -32.40
N ARG A 5 16.43 -25.52 -31.71
CA ARG A 5 17.82 -25.03 -31.66
C ARG A 5 18.63 -25.86 -30.66
N ASN A 6 19.37 -26.81 -31.23
CA ASN A 6 20.53 -27.48 -30.65
C ASN A 6 21.55 -26.46 -30.12
N LEU A 7 21.43 -26.09 -28.84
CA LEU A 7 22.51 -25.46 -28.07
C LEU A 7 23.22 -26.54 -27.25
N PHE A 8 23.74 -27.55 -27.94
CA PHE A 8 24.62 -28.55 -27.36
C PHE A 8 26.00 -27.90 -27.15
N ARG A 9 26.15 -27.29 -25.98
CA ARG A 9 27.38 -27.00 -25.23
C ARG A 9 28.66 -27.61 -25.85
N ARG A 10 29.43 -26.79 -26.58
CA ARG A 10 30.89 -26.95 -26.62
C ARG A 10 31.43 -26.68 -25.22
N ARG A 11 31.65 -27.72 -24.41
CA ARG A 11 32.54 -27.63 -23.24
C ARG A 11 33.95 -27.42 -23.78
N VAL A 12 34.42 -26.18 -23.81
CA VAL A 12 35.85 -25.90 -23.94
C VAL A 12 36.52 -26.55 -22.74
N ALA A 13 37.31 -27.60 -22.98
CA ALA A 13 38.14 -28.23 -21.96
C ALA A 13 39.16 -27.18 -21.50
N ARG A 14 38.87 -26.46 -20.42
CA ARG A 14 39.86 -25.60 -19.77
C ARG A 14 40.90 -26.56 -19.18
N GLY A 15 42.14 -26.47 -19.65
CA GLY A 15 43.27 -27.15 -19.04
C GLY A 15 43.38 -26.80 -17.55
N PRO A 16 44.13 -27.59 -16.76
CA PRO A 16 44.28 -27.37 -15.34
C PRO A 16 44.80 -25.95 -15.07
N ALA A 17 44.06 -25.19 -14.26
CA ALA A 17 44.48 -23.85 -13.87
C ALA A 17 45.78 -23.93 -13.04
N PRO A 18 46.71 -22.98 -13.20
CA PRO A 18 47.99 -22.98 -12.50
C PRO A 18 47.80 -22.99 -10.98
N PRO A 19 48.69 -23.63 -10.20
CA PRO A 19 48.58 -23.69 -8.74
C PRO A 19 48.63 -22.30 -8.12
N ALA A 20 47.79 -22.07 -7.10
CA ALA A 20 47.74 -20.81 -6.37
C ALA A 20 48.34 -20.98 -4.97
N PRO A 21 49.08 -20.00 -4.43
CA PRO A 21 49.66 -20.09 -3.09
C PRO A 21 48.57 -20.01 -2.00
N CYS A 22 48.73 -20.79 -0.92
CA CYS A 22 47.85 -20.76 0.24
C CYS A 22 47.95 -19.39 0.96
N PRO A 23 46.83 -18.72 1.30
CA PRO A 23 46.86 -17.41 1.93
C PRO A 23 47.38 -17.41 3.38
N ARG A 24 47.52 -18.57 4.01
CA ARG A 24 47.99 -18.68 5.41
C ARG A 24 49.46 -19.06 5.53
N CYS A 25 49.95 -19.98 4.69
CA CYS A 25 51.33 -20.50 4.80
C CYS A 25 52.17 -20.30 3.53
N GLY A 26 51.59 -19.81 2.43
CA GLY A 26 52.29 -19.56 1.16
C GLY A 26 52.54 -20.79 0.29
N THR A 27 52.30 -22.02 0.78
CA THR A 27 52.49 -23.26 -0.01
C THR A 27 51.65 -23.26 -1.28
N ALA A 28 52.24 -23.68 -2.41
CA ALA A 28 51.49 -23.85 -3.66
C ALA A 28 50.46 -24.97 -3.53
N VAL A 29 49.19 -24.68 -3.83
CA VAL A 29 48.09 -25.65 -3.73
C VAL A 29 47.38 -25.79 -5.07
N ALA A 30 47.06 -27.03 -5.45
CA ALA A 30 46.27 -27.31 -6.64
C ALA A 30 44.85 -26.73 -6.49
N HIS A 31 44.32 -26.16 -7.58
CA HIS A 31 43.03 -25.44 -7.56
C HIS A 31 41.80 -26.28 -7.14
N ALA A 32 41.93 -27.61 -7.11
CA ALA A 32 40.84 -28.53 -6.77
C ALA A 32 40.76 -28.87 -5.27
N GLU A 33 41.80 -28.59 -4.48
CA GLU A 33 41.85 -29.01 -3.08
C GLU A 33 40.99 -28.11 -2.16
N ALA A 34 40.22 -28.73 -1.26
CA ALA A 34 39.36 -28.01 -0.32
C ALA A 34 40.15 -27.46 0.89
N PHE A 35 41.28 -28.09 1.22
CA PHE A 35 42.14 -27.76 2.35
C PHE A 35 43.60 -27.74 1.90
N CYS A 36 44.41 -26.90 2.52
CA CYS A 36 45.85 -26.89 2.30
C CYS A 36 46.49 -28.12 2.98
N PRO A 37 47.27 -28.94 2.25
CA PRO A 37 47.88 -30.15 2.82
C PRO A 37 48.95 -29.84 3.88
N GLN A 38 49.57 -28.65 3.83
CA GLN A 38 50.66 -28.29 4.73
C GLN A 38 50.20 -27.66 6.06
N CYS A 39 49.13 -26.86 6.05
CA CYS A 39 48.68 -26.14 7.25
C CYS A 39 47.21 -26.42 7.64
N GLY A 40 46.49 -27.27 6.90
CA GLY A 40 45.09 -27.61 7.15
C GLY A 40 44.08 -26.49 6.87
N THR A 41 44.51 -25.34 6.35
CA THR A 41 43.63 -24.19 6.12
C THR A 41 42.62 -24.49 5.01
N LYS A 42 41.34 -24.22 5.27
CA LYS A 42 40.26 -24.39 4.29
C LYS A 42 40.36 -23.32 3.18
N LEU A 43 40.56 -23.76 1.95
CA LEU A 43 40.77 -22.88 0.78
C LEU A 43 39.48 -22.59 0.02
N ARG A 44 38.54 -23.54 0.02
CA ARG A 44 37.26 -23.39 -0.68
C ARG A 44 36.09 -23.76 0.24
N PRO A 45 34.99 -23.00 0.19
CA PRO A 45 33.77 -23.43 0.85
C PRO A 45 33.30 -24.73 0.20
N THR A 46 32.88 -25.69 1.02
CA THR A 46 32.32 -26.97 0.54
C THR A 46 31.08 -26.71 -0.31
N ALA A 47 30.66 -27.68 -1.13
CA ALA A 47 29.41 -27.55 -1.88
C ALA A 47 28.22 -27.20 -0.95
N ARG A 48 28.17 -27.83 0.23
CA ARG A 48 27.18 -27.54 1.28
C ARG A 48 27.26 -26.10 1.79
N GLU A 49 28.44 -25.57 2.06
CA GLU A 49 28.61 -24.17 2.50
C GLU A 49 28.26 -23.16 1.41
N ARG A 50 28.54 -23.47 0.14
CA ARG A 50 28.11 -22.63 -0.98
C ARG A 50 26.59 -22.60 -1.08
N VAL A 51 25.94 -23.76 -1.00
CA VAL A 51 24.47 -23.86 -0.98
C VAL A 51 23.89 -23.08 0.19
N GLU A 52 24.46 -23.21 1.39
CA GLU A 52 23.99 -22.48 2.58
C GLU A 52 24.20 -20.97 2.47
N ARG A 53 25.30 -20.52 1.86
CA ARG A 53 25.52 -19.10 1.55
C ARG A 53 24.47 -18.57 0.58
N ILE A 54 24.20 -19.30 -0.50
CA ILE A 54 23.16 -18.95 -1.48
C ILE A 54 21.78 -18.89 -0.79
N ARG A 55 21.45 -19.87 0.05
CA ARG A 55 20.19 -19.92 0.80
C ARG A 55 20.03 -18.69 1.70
N ARG A 56 21.08 -18.30 2.43
CA ARG A 56 21.09 -17.08 3.27
C ARG A 56 20.93 -15.82 2.44
N ASP A 57 21.57 -15.72 1.28
CA ASP A 57 21.47 -14.55 0.41
C ASP A 57 20.07 -14.44 -0.23
N VAL A 58 19.48 -15.55 -0.65
CA VAL A 58 18.08 -15.60 -1.12
C VAL A 58 17.12 -15.21 0.00
N ALA A 59 17.30 -15.73 1.22
CA ALA A 59 16.48 -15.37 2.38
C ALA A 59 16.60 -13.87 2.71
N ARG A 60 17.81 -13.32 2.69
CA ARG A 60 18.04 -11.87 2.90
C ARG A 60 17.33 -11.03 1.83
N ARG A 61 17.46 -11.37 0.55
CA ARG A 61 16.75 -10.67 -0.54
C ARG A 61 15.23 -10.75 -0.39
N ALA A 62 14.71 -11.92 0.00
CA ALA A 62 13.30 -12.08 0.28
C ALA A 62 12.84 -11.16 1.43
N GLN A 63 13.61 -11.08 2.53
CA GLN A 63 13.33 -10.16 3.63
C GLN A 63 13.36 -8.69 3.20
N PHE A 64 14.34 -8.27 2.39
CA PHE A 64 14.42 -6.90 1.87
C PHE A 64 13.20 -6.53 1.03
N THR A 65 12.78 -7.41 0.10
CA THR A 65 11.59 -7.13 -0.73
C THR A 65 10.31 -7.05 0.08
N LEU A 66 10.16 -7.87 1.12
CA LEU A 66 9.02 -7.79 2.04
C LEU A 66 9.04 -6.48 2.85
N ARG A 67 10.20 -6.07 3.36
CA ARG A 67 10.35 -4.80 4.08
C ARG A 67 10.02 -3.61 3.20
N GLN A 68 10.48 -3.61 1.95
CA GLN A 68 10.16 -2.56 0.99
C GLN A 68 8.65 -2.50 0.71
N LYS A 69 7.98 -3.64 0.53
CA LYS A 69 6.52 -3.68 0.36
C LYS A 69 5.75 -3.16 1.58
N MET A 70 6.27 -3.36 2.79
CA MET A 70 5.68 -2.77 4.01
C MET A 70 5.79 -1.24 4.01
N VAL A 71 6.94 -0.70 3.58
CA VAL A 71 7.11 0.76 3.43
C VAL A 71 6.15 1.32 2.38
N THR A 72 6.03 0.66 1.22
CA THR A 72 5.05 1.04 0.19
C THR A 72 3.63 1.03 0.74
N GLY A 73 3.27 0.03 1.57
CA GLY A 73 1.97 -0.01 2.24
C GLY A 73 1.71 1.21 3.14
N ARG A 74 2.71 1.68 3.89
CA ARG A 74 2.56 2.90 4.71
C ARG A 74 2.30 4.14 3.86
N VAL A 75 3.01 4.24 2.74
CA VAL A 75 2.84 5.36 1.79
C VAL A 75 1.41 5.37 1.25
N TRP A 76 0.83 4.21 0.93
CA TRP A 76 -0.58 4.13 0.51
C TRP A 76 -1.56 4.57 1.59
N ILE A 77 -1.33 4.20 2.86
CA ILE A 77 -2.20 4.65 3.97
C ILE A 77 -2.07 6.18 4.18
N LEU A 78 -0.87 6.74 4.09
CA LEU A 78 -0.66 8.19 4.12
C LEU A 78 -1.35 8.89 2.95
N LEU A 79 -1.23 8.33 1.75
CA LEU A 79 -1.87 8.88 0.56
C LEU A 79 -3.40 8.91 0.72
N ALA A 80 -3.99 7.85 1.31
CA ALA A 80 -5.42 7.83 1.65
C ALA A 80 -5.82 8.97 2.60
N SER A 81 -5.01 9.20 3.64
CA SER A 81 -5.22 10.30 4.59
C SER A 81 -5.15 11.66 3.91
N VAL A 82 -4.12 11.90 3.10
CA VAL A 82 -3.95 13.17 2.36
C VAL A 82 -5.11 13.38 1.40
N LEU A 83 -5.52 12.36 0.63
CA LEU A 83 -6.66 12.46 -0.27
C LEU A 83 -7.96 12.78 0.48
N ALA A 84 -8.22 12.13 1.61
CA ALA A 84 -9.40 12.42 2.43
C ALA A 84 -9.40 13.88 2.94
N LEU A 85 -8.25 14.40 3.35
CA LEU A 85 -8.10 15.80 3.78
C LEU A 85 -8.25 16.78 2.62
N VAL A 86 -7.70 16.47 1.44
CA VAL A 86 -7.89 17.29 0.22
C VAL A 86 -9.36 17.36 -0.15
N HIS A 87 -10.06 16.22 -0.13
CA HIS A 87 -11.52 16.19 -0.34
C HIS A 87 -12.25 17.02 0.72
N CYS A 88 -11.85 16.95 1.99
CA CYS A 88 -12.42 17.78 3.05
C CYS A 88 -12.25 19.28 2.76
N VAL A 89 -11.06 19.72 2.30
CA VAL A 89 -10.80 21.13 1.98
C VAL A 89 -11.59 21.59 0.76
N GLN A 90 -11.61 20.79 -0.32
CA GLN A 90 -12.40 21.09 -1.51
C GLN A 90 -13.89 21.25 -1.17
N PHE A 91 -14.40 20.36 -0.32
CA PHE A 91 -15.78 20.36 0.09
C PHE A 91 -16.11 21.52 1.05
N LEU A 92 -15.19 21.87 1.96
CA LEU A 92 -15.32 23.05 2.81
C LEU A 92 -15.48 24.33 1.98
N ASN A 93 -14.68 24.49 0.92
CA ASN A 93 -14.80 25.65 0.03
C ASN A 93 -16.19 25.72 -0.64
N ALA A 94 -16.73 24.58 -1.07
CA ALA A 94 -18.07 24.50 -1.65
C ALA A 94 -19.17 24.83 -0.62
N VAL A 95 -19.03 24.31 0.61
CA VAL A 95 -19.98 24.58 1.71
C VAL A 95 -19.98 26.05 2.09
N VAL A 96 -18.81 26.67 2.26
CA VAL A 96 -18.70 28.11 2.60
C VAL A 96 -19.29 28.98 1.47
N ALA A 97 -19.04 28.63 0.22
CA ALA A 97 -19.63 29.34 -0.92
C ALA A 97 -21.16 29.19 -0.98
N LEU A 98 -21.71 28.03 -0.65
CA LEU A 98 -23.15 27.83 -0.54
C LEU A 98 -23.73 28.60 0.65
N ASP A 99 -23.04 28.57 1.79
CA ASP A 99 -23.52 29.18 3.03
C ASP A 99 -23.58 30.71 2.93
N THR A 100 -22.55 31.33 2.35
CA THR A 100 -22.55 32.78 2.08
C THR A 100 -23.70 33.20 1.16
N ARG A 101 -24.07 32.39 0.16
CA ARG A 101 -25.22 32.65 -0.71
C ARG A 101 -26.55 32.51 0.04
N LEU A 102 -26.70 31.45 0.83
CA LEU A 102 -27.92 31.20 1.61
C LEU A 102 -28.13 32.26 2.70
N ALA A 103 -27.06 32.67 3.39
CA ALA A 103 -27.12 33.72 4.40
C ALA A 103 -27.56 35.06 3.82
N GLY A 104 -27.13 35.39 2.60
CA GLY A 104 -27.60 36.58 1.89
C GLY A 104 -29.10 36.54 1.65
N ILE A 105 -29.62 35.43 1.11
CA ILE A 105 -31.05 35.24 0.85
C ILE A 105 -31.85 35.24 2.16
N GLU A 106 -31.37 34.57 3.21
CA GLU A 106 -32.06 34.49 4.50
C GLU A 106 -32.15 35.87 5.17
N SER A 107 -31.11 36.70 5.05
CA SER A 107 -31.16 38.08 5.53
C SER A 107 -32.21 38.92 4.78
N GLU A 108 -32.32 38.76 3.47
CA GLU A 108 -33.32 39.47 2.66
C GLU A 108 -34.76 39.01 2.96
N LEU A 109 -34.95 37.74 3.31
CA LEU A 109 -36.27 37.19 3.65
C LEU A 109 -36.74 37.56 5.07
N THR A 110 -35.83 37.93 5.97
CA THR A 110 -36.17 38.17 7.39
C THR A 110 -36.99 39.44 7.57
N ASP A 111 -36.77 40.46 6.74
CA ASP A 111 -37.42 41.77 6.85
C ASP A 111 -38.70 41.89 5.99
N ARG A 112 -39.11 40.82 5.31
CA ARG A 112 -40.20 40.83 4.32
C ARG A 112 -41.52 40.34 4.89
N ASP A 113 -42.62 40.90 4.38
CA ASP A 113 -43.98 40.44 4.71
C ASP A 113 -44.15 38.96 4.31
N PRO A 114 -44.91 38.14 5.06
CA PRO A 114 -45.05 36.71 4.77
C PRO A 114 -45.52 36.41 3.33
N ALA A 115 -46.34 37.28 2.73
CA ALA A 115 -46.80 37.11 1.34
C ALA A 115 -45.66 37.33 0.32
N GLU A 116 -44.80 38.33 0.56
CA GLU A 116 -43.61 38.58 -0.27
C GLU A 116 -42.60 37.43 -0.12
N ARG A 117 -42.44 36.90 1.10
CA ARG A 117 -41.55 35.77 1.38
C ARG A 117 -41.93 34.53 0.60
N ASP A 118 -43.22 34.16 0.58
CA ASP A 118 -43.69 33.00 -0.18
C ASP A 118 -43.49 33.19 -1.69
N LEU A 119 -43.67 34.40 -2.20
CA LEU A 119 -43.41 34.72 -3.60
C LEU A 119 -41.93 34.60 -3.95
N LEU A 120 -41.04 35.08 -3.08
CA LEU A 120 -39.59 34.94 -3.24
C LEU A 120 -39.14 33.48 -3.19
N LEU A 121 -39.72 32.66 -2.30
CA LEU A 121 -39.42 31.23 -2.24
C LEU A 121 -39.86 30.50 -3.51
N ARG A 122 -41.00 30.87 -4.11
CA ARG A 122 -41.43 30.34 -5.41
C ARG A 122 -40.51 30.79 -6.56
N LEU A 123 -40.13 32.06 -6.59
CA LEU A 123 -39.16 32.58 -7.57
C LEU A 123 -37.80 31.87 -7.45
N PHE A 124 -37.35 31.58 -6.23
CA PHE A 124 -36.13 30.80 -5.99
C PHE A 124 -36.26 29.38 -6.55
N GLU A 125 -37.39 28.72 -6.29
CA GLU A 125 -37.68 27.39 -6.83
C GLU A 125 -37.73 27.38 -8.37
N ASP A 126 -38.38 28.37 -8.99
CA ASP A 126 -38.43 28.53 -10.44
C ASP A 126 -37.04 28.81 -11.05
N THR A 127 -36.21 29.60 -10.35
CA THR A 127 -34.87 29.99 -10.84
C THR A 127 -33.85 28.87 -10.71
N HIS A 128 -33.91 28.09 -9.63
CA HIS A 128 -32.90 27.08 -9.32
C HIS A 128 -33.38 25.64 -9.50
N GLY A 129 -34.67 25.43 -9.75
CA GLY A 129 -35.28 24.11 -9.89
C GLY A 129 -35.26 23.27 -8.60
N VAL A 130 -35.01 23.89 -7.44
CA VAL A 130 -34.95 23.21 -6.15
C VAL A 130 -35.66 24.03 -5.08
N SER A 131 -36.45 23.34 -4.25
CA SER A 131 -37.13 23.99 -3.14
C SER A 131 -36.14 24.43 -2.04
N TRP A 132 -36.49 25.49 -1.32
CA TRP A 132 -35.67 26.01 -0.21
C TRP A 132 -35.39 24.95 0.87
N GLU A 133 -36.37 24.10 1.17
CA GLU A 133 -36.18 23.00 2.11
C GLU A 133 -35.19 21.94 1.61
N ALA A 134 -35.17 21.67 0.30
CA ALA A 134 -34.19 20.79 -0.31
C ALA A 134 -32.78 21.40 -0.23
N ALA A 135 -32.64 22.70 -0.48
CA ALA A 135 -31.37 23.41 -0.33
C ALA A 135 -30.86 23.37 1.13
N ARG A 136 -31.73 23.54 2.12
CA ARG A 136 -31.37 23.45 3.55
C ARG A 136 -30.95 22.03 3.93
N ARG A 137 -31.63 20.99 3.42
CA ARG A 137 -31.23 19.59 3.59
C ARG A 137 -29.89 19.28 2.90
N ALA A 138 -29.63 19.86 1.74
CA ALA A 138 -28.35 19.72 1.07
C ALA A 138 -27.21 20.33 1.91
N ARG A 139 -27.43 21.47 2.58
CA ARG A 139 -26.45 22.08 3.51
C ARG A 139 -26.12 21.16 4.69
N THR A 140 -27.13 20.56 5.34
CA THR A 140 -26.87 19.65 6.47
C THR A 140 -26.18 18.37 6.03
N ALA A 141 -26.59 17.79 4.90
CA ALA A 141 -25.92 16.63 4.31
C ALA A 141 -24.46 16.93 3.96
N ALA A 142 -24.20 18.10 3.39
CA ALA A 142 -22.87 18.57 3.07
C ALA A 142 -21.98 18.70 4.33
N ALA A 143 -22.48 19.33 5.40
CA ALA A 143 -21.74 19.43 6.66
C ALA A 143 -21.43 18.06 7.29
N VAL A 144 -22.38 17.12 7.24
CA VAL A 144 -22.18 15.74 7.72
C VAL A 144 -21.10 15.04 6.89
N GLN A 145 -21.17 15.15 5.56
CA GLN A 145 -20.19 14.57 4.65
C GLN A 145 -18.79 15.15 4.86
N GLN A 146 -18.67 16.45 5.05
CA GLN A 146 -17.40 17.10 5.39
C GLN A 146 -16.81 16.58 6.70
N THR A 147 -17.65 16.48 7.74
CA THR A 147 -17.25 15.95 9.05
C THR A 147 -16.77 14.51 8.92
N ALA A 148 -17.46 13.69 8.13
CA ALA A 148 -17.06 12.32 7.85
C ALA A 148 -15.68 12.24 7.19
N TYR A 149 -15.40 13.05 6.16
CA TYR A 149 -14.07 13.06 5.50
C TYR A 149 -12.95 13.55 6.41
N LEU A 150 -13.22 14.54 7.27
CA LEU A 150 -12.25 15.00 8.26
C LEU A 150 -11.90 13.88 9.25
N VAL A 151 -12.91 13.23 9.82
CA VAL A 151 -12.73 12.09 10.73
C VAL A 151 -11.97 10.97 10.03
N LEU A 152 -12.34 10.65 8.79
CA LEU A 152 -11.69 9.61 8.00
C LEU A 152 -10.21 9.94 7.73
N GLY A 153 -9.89 11.19 7.41
CA GLY A 153 -8.52 11.68 7.24
C GLY A 153 -7.68 11.51 8.50
N ILE A 154 -8.24 11.86 9.67
CA ILE A 154 -7.61 11.67 10.99
C ILE A 154 -7.38 10.18 11.29
N VAL A 155 -8.38 9.33 11.02
CA VAL A 155 -8.29 7.88 11.24
C VAL A 155 -7.20 7.26 10.37
N TYR A 156 -7.15 7.58 9.07
CA TYR A 156 -6.08 7.08 8.19
C TYR A 156 -4.70 7.59 8.60
N PHE A 157 -4.59 8.84 9.06
CA PHE A 157 -3.33 9.36 9.60
C PHE A 157 -2.87 8.57 10.82
N GLY A 158 -3.78 8.32 11.77
CA GLY A 158 -3.53 7.48 12.94
C GLY A 158 -3.11 6.06 12.57
N LEU A 159 -3.79 5.44 11.60
CA LEU A 159 -3.44 4.11 11.08
C LEU A 159 -2.04 4.09 10.44
N SER A 160 -1.66 5.16 9.74
CA SER A 160 -0.32 5.29 9.18
C SER A 160 0.74 5.30 10.28
N LEU A 161 0.55 6.11 11.33
CA LEU A 161 1.47 6.13 12.47
C LEU A 161 1.49 4.78 13.20
N TRP A 162 0.34 4.14 13.38
CA TRP A 162 0.25 2.84 14.04
C TRP A 162 0.89 1.70 13.24
N SER A 163 0.88 1.80 11.91
CA SER A 163 1.56 0.87 11.02
C SER A 163 3.07 0.80 11.27
N ALA A 164 3.65 1.80 11.97
CA ALA A 164 5.01 1.78 12.52
C ALA A 164 5.32 0.49 13.28
N ARG A 165 4.37 0.10 14.16
CA ARG A 165 4.50 -1.03 15.08
C ARG A 165 3.72 -2.25 14.60
N ASN A 166 2.54 -2.03 14.02
CA ASN A 166 1.60 -3.11 13.67
C ASN A 166 1.13 -2.99 12.21
N ALA A 167 2.03 -3.29 11.26
CA ALA A 167 1.75 -3.11 9.84
C ALA A 167 0.55 -3.92 9.31
N PHE A 168 0.39 -5.17 9.76
CA PHE A 168 -0.69 -6.06 9.29
C PHE A 168 -2.09 -5.57 9.67
N PRO A 169 -2.45 -5.40 10.96
CA PRO A 169 -3.79 -4.97 11.32
C PRO A 169 -4.07 -3.54 10.84
N ALA A 170 -3.06 -2.65 10.78
CA ALA A 170 -3.23 -1.31 10.23
C ALA A 170 -3.63 -1.34 8.75
N ALA A 171 -2.94 -2.12 7.92
CA ALA A 171 -3.26 -2.24 6.49
C ALA A 171 -4.64 -2.89 6.27
N LEU A 172 -4.98 -3.90 7.08
CA LEU A 172 -6.29 -4.58 7.00
C LEU A 172 -7.43 -3.63 7.36
N LEU A 173 -7.33 -2.90 8.47
CA LEU A 173 -8.33 -1.91 8.87
C LEU A 173 -8.47 -0.80 7.82
N ALA A 174 -7.35 -0.30 7.30
CA ALA A 174 -7.37 0.72 6.26
C ALA A 174 -8.15 0.26 5.01
N LEU A 175 -7.94 -0.99 4.58
CA LEU A 175 -8.67 -1.59 3.46
C LEU A 175 -10.16 -1.77 3.77
N LEU A 176 -10.51 -2.25 4.96
CA LEU A 176 -11.91 -2.45 5.35
C LEU A 176 -12.67 -1.13 5.42
N ILE A 177 -12.08 -0.11 6.04
CA ILE A 177 -12.65 1.24 6.10
C ILE A 177 -12.81 1.82 4.68
N PHE A 178 -11.81 1.60 3.81
CA PHE A 178 -11.87 2.06 2.43
C PHE A 178 -13.05 1.42 1.68
N LEU A 179 -13.20 0.10 1.79
CA LEU A 179 -14.28 -0.64 1.16
C LEU A 179 -15.66 -0.21 1.70
N ALA A 180 -15.78 -0.01 3.01
CA ALA A 180 -17.01 0.48 3.62
C ALA A 180 -17.37 1.88 3.11
N THR A 181 -16.39 2.78 3.06
CA THR A 181 -16.59 4.15 2.55
C THR A 181 -16.98 4.15 1.07
N ALA A 182 -16.31 3.33 0.25
CA ALA A 182 -16.63 3.17 -1.16
C ALA A 182 -18.06 2.63 -1.35
N ALA A 183 -18.48 1.64 -0.55
CA ALA A 183 -19.84 1.12 -0.59
C ALA A 183 -20.90 2.19 -0.24
N VAL A 184 -20.65 2.99 0.81
CA VAL A 184 -21.53 4.12 1.16
C VAL A 184 -21.60 5.12 0.01
N HIS A 185 -20.47 5.44 -0.62
CA HIS A 185 -20.45 6.39 -1.74
C HIS A 185 -21.24 5.87 -2.95
N VAL A 186 -21.17 4.56 -3.24
CA VAL A 186 -21.97 3.92 -4.29
C VAL A 186 -23.48 4.05 -4.00
N ILE A 187 -23.88 3.91 -2.73
CA ILE A 187 -25.29 4.00 -2.32
C ILE A 187 -25.80 5.44 -2.39
N VAL A 188 -24.98 6.41 -1.98
CA VAL A 188 -25.38 7.83 -1.91
C VAL A 188 -25.37 8.48 -3.30
N ASP A 189 -24.38 8.18 -4.15
CA ASP A 189 -24.25 8.79 -5.47
C ASP A 189 -23.56 7.82 -6.47
N VAL A 190 -24.39 7.07 -7.19
CA VAL A 190 -23.94 6.15 -8.26
C VAL A 190 -23.27 6.93 -9.41
N SER A 191 -23.77 8.13 -9.70
CA SER A 191 -23.27 9.00 -10.76
C SER A 191 -21.83 9.42 -10.51
N GLY A 192 -21.48 9.70 -9.25
CA GLY A 192 -20.11 10.00 -8.84
C GLY A 192 -19.10 8.89 -9.20
N LEU A 193 -19.55 7.62 -9.21
CA LEU A 193 -18.69 6.46 -9.52
C LEU A 193 -18.40 6.30 -11.01
N LEU A 194 -19.29 6.80 -11.87
CA LEU A 194 -19.14 6.75 -13.32
C LEU A 194 -18.10 7.75 -13.83
N ASN A 195 -17.67 8.70 -12.99
CA ASN A 195 -16.57 9.59 -13.32
C ASN A 195 -15.27 8.78 -13.46
N PRO A 196 -14.63 8.75 -14.64
CA PRO A 196 -13.46 7.88 -14.90
C PRO A 196 -12.28 8.21 -13.99
N HIS A 197 -12.12 9.49 -13.61
CA HIS A 197 -11.08 9.93 -12.68
C HIS A 197 -11.29 9.40 -11.26
N ALA A 198 -12.53 9.48 -10.76
CA ALA A 198 -12.87 8.97 -9.43
C ALA A 198 -12.68 7.45 -9.38
N LEU A 199 -13.18 6.73 -10.39
CA LEU A 199 -13.01 5.28 -10.50
C LEU A 199 -11.53 4.87 -10.50
N LEU A 200 -10.69 5.57 -11.28
CA LEU A 200 -9.25 5.29 -11.33
C LEU A 200 -8.58 5.45 -9.96
N ILE A 201 -8.89 6.53 -9.24
CA ILE A 201 -8.33 6.76 -7.89
C ILE A 201 -8.76 5.63 -6.95
N HIS A 202 -10.02 5.22 -6.98
CA HIS A 202 -10.52 4.14 -6.12
C HIS A 202 -9.85 2.79 -6.44
N VAL A 203 -9.69 2.46 -7.72
CA VAL A 203 -9.01 1.23 -8.17
C VAL A 203 -7.54 1.23 -7.74
N LEU A 204 -6.84 2.36 -7.92
CA LEU A 204 -5.43 2.50 -7.50
C LEU A 204 -5.29 2.36 -5.97
N MET A 205 -6.16 3.03 -5.22
CA MET A 205 -6.19 2.94 -3.75
C MET A 205 -6.46 1.51 -3.27
N PHE A 206 -7.46 0.84 -3.87
CA PHE A 206 -7.77 -0.55 -3.57
C PHE A 206 -6.56 -1.47 -3.85
N ALA A 207 -5.96 -1.37 -5.03
CA ALA A 207 -4.80 -2.17 -5.41
C ALA A 207 -3.61 -1.94 -4.47
N GLY A 208 -3.35 -0.69 -4.09
CA GLY A 208 -2.30 -0.31 -3.15
C GLY A 208 -2.50 -0.92 -1.76
N LEU A 209 -3.71 -0.77 -1.19
CA LEU A 209 -4.05 -1.32 0.13
C LEU A 209 -4.10 -2.85 0.12
N ALA A 210 -4.68 -3.49 -0.89
CA ALA A 210 -4.71 -4.94 -1.03
C ALA A 210 -3.29 -5.55 -1.15
N SER A 211 -2.41 -4.88 -1.90
CA SER A 211 -0.99 -5.25 -1.99
C SER A 211 -0.30 -5.17 -0.62
N ALA A 212 -0.59 -4.12 0.17
CA ALA A 212 -0.04 -3.95 1.51
C ALA A 212 -0.50 -5.06 2.47
N VAL A 213 -1.81 -5.41 2.45
CA VAL A 213 -2.37 -6.52 3.24
C VAL A 213 -1.73 -7.85 2.86
N SER A 214 -1.60 -8.13 1.55
CA SER A 214 -0.97 -9.36 1.05
C SER A 214 0.50 -9.47 1.48
N ALA A 215 1.26 -8.37 1.40
CA ALA A 215 2.65 -8.33 1.84
C ALA A 215 2.79 -8.57 3.36
N ALA A 216 1.95 -7.92 4.15
CA ALA A 216 1.95 -8.06 5.60
C ALA A 216 1.51 -9.47 6.06
N TYR A 217 0.55 -10.08 5.36
CA TYR A 217 0.14 -11.47 5.60
C TYR A 217 1.28 -12.46 5.32
N ARG A 218 1.96 -12.31 4.17
CA ARG A 218 3.12 -13.14 3.81
C ARG A 218 4.25 -12.98 4.83
N TYR A 219 4.51 -11.76 5.27
CA TYR A 219 5.47 -11.49 6.34
C TYR A 219 5.11 -12.30 7.59
N ARG A 220 3.90 -12.15 8.12
CA ARG A 220 3.46 -12.88 9.32
C ARG A 220 3.60 -14.39 9.19
N ARG A 221 3.23 -14.97 8.03
CA ARG A 221 3.35 -16.41 7.78
C ARG A 221 4.80 -16.92 7.83
N LEU A 222 5.76 -16.13 7.34
CA LEU A 222 7.18 -16.51 7.35
C LEU A 222 7.80 -16.50 8.75
N TYR A 223 7.34 -15.62 9.64
CA TYR A 223 7.82 -15.56 11.03
C TYR A 223 7.03 -16.45 11.99
N ALA A 224 5.78 -16.80 11.65
CA ALA A 224 4.96 -17.72 12.43
C ALA A 224 5.32 -19.20 12.19
N ALA A 225 6.03 -19.52 11.10
CA ALA A 225 6.52 -20.87 10.89
C ALA A 225 7.60 -21.17 11.96
N PRO A 226 7.35 -22.08 12.92
CA PRO A 226 8.38 -22.48 13.87
C PRO A 226 9.60 -22.97 13.08
N SER A 227 10.81 -22.70 13.58
CA SER A 227 12.08 -23.12 12.97
C SER A 227 12.29 -24.64 12.99
N SER A 228 11.20 -25.42 12.95
CA SER A 228 11.07 -26.84 13.31
C SER A 228 11.69 -27.82 12.31
N GLY A 229 12.76 -27.46 11.60
CA GLY A 229 13.29 -28.31 10.52
C GLY A 229 14.80 -28.33 10.34
N VAL A 230 15.57 -27.74 11.26
CA VAL A 230 17.02 -27.97 11.31
C VAL A 230 17.39 -28.49 12.69
N SER A 231 16.67 -29.52 13.15
CA SER A 231 17.25 -30.44 14.12
C SER A 231 18.27 -31.28 13.35
N ALA A 232 19.51 -31.23 13.81
CA ALA A 232 20.65 -31.94 13.26
C ALA A 232 20.48 -33.46 13.44
N GLU A 233 19.70 -34.09 12.56
CA GLU A 233 19.64 -35.55 12.48
C GLU A 233 20.80 -36.01 11.59
N GLY A 234 21.95 -36.25 12.22
CA GLY A 234 23.17 -36.61 11.49
C GLY A 234 24.44 -36.68 12.34
N THR A 235 24.35 -37.25 13.54
CA THR A 235 25.50 -37.80 14.26
C THR A 235 25.01 -38.96 15.12
N ALA A 236 24.91 -40.14 14.50
CA ALA A 236 25.08 -41.39 15.22
C ALA A 236 26.37 -42.03 14.68
N PRO A 237 27.24 -42.56 15.57
CA PRO A 237 28.59 -43.04 15.25
C PRO A 237 28.61 -44.30 14.38
#